data_AF-A0A7R8ZK64-F1
#
_entry.id   AF-A0A7R8ZK64-F1
#
_cell.length_a   1.000
_cell.length_b   1.000
_cell.length_c   1.000
_cell.angle_alpha   90.00
_cell.angle_beta   90.00
_cell.angle_gamma   90.00
#
_symmetry.space_group_name_H-M   'P 1'
#
loop_
_entity.id
_entity.type
_entity.pdbx_description
1 polymer ?
#
loop_
_entity_poly.entity_id
_entity_poly.type
_entity_poly.pdbx_seq_one_letter_code
_entity_poly.pdbx_strand_id
1 'polypeptide(L)'
;MDVEPLLTMLVFGESILNDAVAIVLTRTVLESTGPGMENAGFFFEAWTGIQKFFLMFFGSAGIGVASALVSALLLKYVDLRSNPSLEFGMMLVFCYAPYGLAEGMHLSGIMAILFCGVVMSHYTHYNLSPVTQITMQQSLRTVAFMAETCVFAYLGLAIFSFRHILRLDLILWGIILILLGRAANIYPLSWVSNYFREVQISKTNMFIMWFSGLRGAIAYALALHLEFNDEKRHVLVTTTLTIVLFTILVLGGSTMPIMKFLLWRESQQLRPKRKRRKREHVTETISLSKTREIGKTLDSEHYSEMTEEEALSDVEGSGRRRTQLRGFLKWDAMYFRPLFTRKFTPQELKDCKTQMTNLTDQWYAAVKTTSPLLPSDDEEVEILNVQSL
;
A
#
# COMPACT_ATOMS: atom_id res chain seq x y z
N MET A 1 13.98 4.33 3.70
CA MET A 1 15.01 3.81 2.77
C MET A 1 14.58 4.25 1.38
N ASP A 2 15.43 4.99 0.69
CA ASP A 2 15.10 5.61 -0.62
C ASP A 2 15.16 4.57 -1.74
N VAL A 3 14.23 3.61 -1.68
CA VAL A 3 13.86 2.82 -2.85
C VAL A 3 13.07 3.75 -3.75
N GLU A 4 13.30 3.70 -5.07
CA GLU A 4 12.50 4.46 -6.03
C GLU A 4 11.01 4.27 -5.71
N PRO A 5 10.26 5.34 -5.37
CA PRO A 5 8.86 5.22 -4.94
C PRO A 5 7.99 4.48 -5.95
N LEU A 6 8.32 4.63 -7.23
CA LEU A 6 7.69 3.96 -8.37
C LEU A 6 7.84 2.44 -8.29
N LEU A 7 9.02 1.92 -7.91
CA LEU A 7 9.26 0.48 -7.79
C LEU A 7 8.45 -0.11 -6.65
N THR A 8 8.45 0.55 -5.49
CA THR A 8 7.66 0.14 -4.32
C THR A 8 6.17 0.12 -4.64
N MET A 9 5.67 1.15 -5.33
CA MET A 9 4.27 1.22 -5.75
C MET A 9 3.90 0.12 -6.75
N LEU A 10 4.78 -0.15 -7.72
CA LEU A 10 4.51 -1.14 -8.77
C LEU A 10 4.47 -2.56 -8.21
N VAL A 11 5.47 -2.95 -7.39
CA VAL A 11 5.54 -4.29 -6.78
C VAL A 11 4.39 -4.51 -5.80
N PHE A 12 4.05 -3.49 -5.00
CA PHE A 12 2.94 -3.58 -4.07
C PHE A 12 1.58 -3.72 -4.78
N GLY A 13 1.35 -2.92 -5.83
CA GLY A 13 0.14 -2.98 -6.64
C GLY A 13 -0.01 -4.31 -7.39
N GLU A 14 1.07 -4.81 -7.99
CA GLU A 14 1.11 -6.13 -8.63
C GLU A 14 0.76 -7.24 -7.64
N SER A 15 1.39 -7.24 -6.46
CA SER A 15 1.20 -8.28 -5.44
C SER A 15 -0.26 -8.36 -4.98
N ILE A 16 -0.87 -7.22 -4.65
CA ILE A 16 -2.27 -7.17 -4.19
C ILE A 16 -3.24 -7.64 -5.29
N LEU A 17 -3.04 -7.17 -6.52
CA LEU A 17 -3.92 -7.55 -7.63
C LEU A 17 -3.78 -9.04 -7.97
N ASN A 18 -2.55 -9.55 -8.00
CA ASN A 18 -2.26 -10.96 -8.26
C ASN A 18 -2.92 -11.88 -7.23
N ASP A 19 -2.80 -11.54 -5.95
CA ASP A 19 -3.39 -12.31 -4.86
C ASP A 19 -4.91 -12.43 -5.01
N ALA A 20 -5.59 -11.32 -5.32
CA ALA A 20 -7.03 -11.32 -5.50
C ALA A 20 -7.47 -12.10 -6.76
N VAL A 21 -6.76 -11.91 -7.88
CA VAL A 21 -7.02 -12.63 -9.14
C VAL A 21 -6.78 -14.14 -9.00
N ALA A 22 -5.72 -14.55 -8.30
CA ALA A 22 -5.41 -15.97 -8.08
C ALA A 22 -6.51 -16.68 -7.29
N ILE A 23 -7.10 -16.02 -6.28
CA ILE A 23 -8.21 -16.59 -5.51
C ILE A 23 -9.45 -16.76 -6.40
N VAL A 24 -9.79 -15.77 -7.23
CA VAL A 24 -10.93 -15.88 -8.16
C VAL A 24 -10.71 -16.95 -9.20
N LEU A 25 -9.51 -17.03 -9.76
CA LEU A 25 -9.18 -18.06 -10.74
C LEU A 25 -9.33 -19.45 -10.11
N THR A 26 -8.82 -19.64 -8.90
CA THR A 26 -8.93 -20.91 -8.18
C THR A 26 -10.39 -21.30 -7.92
N ARG A 27 -11.22 -20.36 -7.44
CA ARG A 27 -12.66 -20.60 -7.27
C ARG A 27 -13.35 -20.96 -8.58
N THR A 28 -13.06 -20.23 -9.66
CA THR A 28 -13.62 -20.48 -10.99
C THR A 28 -13.31 -21.90 -11.47
N VAL A 29 -12.05 -22.33 -11.29
CA VAL A 29 -11.60 -23.66 -11.69
C VAL A 29 -12.29 -24.76 -10.88
N LEU A 30 -12.39 -24.58 -9.55
CA LEU A 30 -13.09 -25.53 -8.68
C LEU A 30 -14.57 -25.67 -9.04
N GLU A 31 -15.26 -24.56 -9.27
CA GLU A 31 -16.66 -24.57 -9.71
C GLU A 31 -16.84 -25.17 -11.10
N SER A 32 -15.86 -25.02 -11.99
CA SER A 32 -15.90 -25.62 -13.33
C SER A 32 -15.65 -27.14 -13.32
N THR A 33 -15.03 -27.68 -12.25
CA THR A 33 -14.76 -29.11 -12.09
C THR A 33 -15.94 -29.87 -11.46
N GLY A 34 -17.08 -29.21 -11.22
CA GLY A 34 -18.27 -29.85 -10.65
C GLY A 34 -18.88 -30.93 -11.57
N PRO A 35 -19.62 -31.91 -11.01
CA PRO A 35 -20.10 -33.13 -11.68
C PRO A 35 -21.13 -32.92 -12.81
N GLY A 36 -21.40 -31.68 -13.22
CA GLY A 36 -22.35 -31.34 -14.28
C GLY A 36 -21.73 -31.13 -15.67
N MET A 37 -20.40 -31.22 -15.80
CA MET A 37 -19.68 -30.77 -17.01
C MET A 37 -18.95 -31.90 -17.76
N GLU A 38 -19.10 -33.17 -17.36
CA GLU A 38 -18.26 -34.29 -17.84
C GLU A 38 -18.45 -34.67 -19.33
N ASN A 39 -19.42 -34.07 -20.02
CA ASN A 39 -19.80 -34.42 -21.40
C ASN A 39 -19.52 -33.32 -22.44
N ALA A 40 -18.87 -32.22 -22.07
CA ALA A 40 -18.53 -31.16 -23.01
C ALA A 40 -17.08 -31.32 -23.50
N GLY A 41 -16.83 -31.05 -24.79
CA GLY A 41 -15.46 -31.06 -25.31
C GLY A 41 -14.59 -30.03 -24.59
N PHE A 42 -13.29 -30.32 -24.41
CA PHE A 42 -12.30 -29.46 -23.74
C PHE A 42 -12.38 -27.97 -24.13
N PHE A 43 -12.62 -27.66 -25.41
CA PHE A 43 -12.76 -26.28 -25.90
C PHE A 43 -13.98 -25.56 -25.34
N PHE A 44 -15.10 -26.27 -25.17
CA PHE A 44 -16.32 -25.70 -24.61
C PHE A 44 -16.16 -25.43 -23.11
N GLU A 45 -15.55 -26.36 -22.38
CA GLU A 45 -15.25 -26.18 -20.96
C GLU A 45 -14.31 -24.99 -20.73
N ALA A 46 -13.21 -24.91 -21.48
CA ALA A 46 -12.27 -23.80 -21.40
C ALA A 46 -12.96 -22.45 -21.70
N TRP A 47 -13.79 -22.39 -22.74
CA TRP A 47 -14.54 -21.18 -23.09
C TRP A 47 -15.51 -20.75 -21.98
N THR A 48 -16.27 -21.70 -21.43
CA THR A 48 -17.21 -21.41 -20.34
C THR A 48 -16.49 -20.98 -19.05
N GLY A 49 -15.33 -21.55 -18.74
CA GLY A 49 -14.48 -21.12 -17.64
C GLY A 49 -13.99 -19.68 -17.80
N ILE A 50 -13.53 -19.31 -19.00
CA ILE A 50 -13.11 -17.94 -19.33
C ILE A 50 -14.29 -16.97 -19.16
N GLN A 51 -15.46 -17.32 -19.69
CA GLN A 51 -16.66 -16.49 -19.58
C GLN A 51 -17.08 -16.30 -18.12
N LYS A 52 -17.08 -17.37 -17.31
CA LYS A 52 -17.37 -17.30 -15.87
C LYS A 52 -16.37 -16.44 -15.12
N PHE A 53 -15.07 -16.56 -15.44
CA PHE A 53 -14.02 -15.73 -14.84
C PHE A 53 -14.27 -14.24 -15.11
N PHE A 54 -14.54 -13.86 -16.36
CA PHE A 54 -14.84 -12.46 -16.70
C PHE A 54 -16.12 -11.96 -16.04
N LEU A 55 -17.17 -12.79 -15.98
CA LEU A 55 -18.42 -12.44 -15.30
C LEU A 55 -18.19 -12.20 -13.80
N MET A 56 -17.47 -13.11 -13.13
CA MET A 56 -17.13 -12.93 -11.71
C MET A 56 -16.23 -11.71 -11.48
N PHE A 57 -15.23 -11.50 -12.34
CA PHE A 57 -14.32 -10.37 -12.23
C PHE A 57 -15.06 -9.03 -12.38
N PHE A 58 -15.81 -8.83 -13.46
CA PHE A 58 -16.53 -7.58 -13.71
C PHE A 58 -17.74 -7.40 -12.80
N GLY A 59 -18.43 -8.49 -12.44
CA GLY A 59 -19.54 -8.46 -11.49
C GLY A 59 -19.08 -7.99 -10.11
N SER A 60 -18.03 -8.60 -9.56
CA SER A 60 -17.43 -8.18 -8.29
C SER A 60 -16.87 -6.76 -8.35
N ALA A 61 -16.18 -6.40 -9.44
CA ALA A 61 -15.65 -5.05 -9.62
C ALA A 61 -16.77 -4.01 -9.63
N GLY A 62 -17.87 -4.29 -10.33
CA GLY A 62 -19.05 -3.42 -10.40
C GLY A 62 -19.68 -3.17 -9.03
N ILE A 63 -19.85 -4.22 -8.21
CA ILE A 63 -20.38 -4.11 -6.84
C ILE A 63 -19.45 -3.26 -5.96
N GLY A 64 -18.14 -3.53 -6.01
CA GLY A 64 -17.15 -2.79 -5.22
C GLY A 64 -17.06 -1.30 -5.60
N VAL A 65 -17.09 -0.99 -6.90
CA VAL A 65 -17.13 0.38 -7.39
C VAL A 65 -18.42 1.06 -6.95
N ALA A 66 -19.57 0.41 -7.14
CA ALA A 66 -20.87 0.97 -6.76
C ALA A 66 -20.95 1.26 -5.25
N SER A 67 -20.51 0.34 -4.39
CA SER A 67 -20.52 0.54 -2.93
C SER A 67 -19.61 1.69 -2.50
N ALA A 68 -18.43 1.82 -3.11
CA ALA A 68 -17.51 2.92 -2.82
C ALA A 68 -18.06 4.28 -3.26
N LEU A 69 -18.70 4.34 -4.44
CA LEU A 69 -19.35 5.57 -4.92
C LEU A 69 -20.54 5.96 -4.04
N VAL A 70 -21.34 5.00 -3.60
CA VAL A 70 -22.43 5.24 -2.62
C VAL A 70 -21.87 5.78 -1.31
N SER A 71 -20.77 5.23 -0.81
CA SER A 71 -20.08 5.73 0.38
C SER A 71 -19.59 7.17 0.21
N ALA A 72 -18.97 7.50 -0.93
CA ALA A 72 -18.53 8.86 -1.24
C ALA A 72 -19.70 9.86 -1.31
N LEU A 73 -20.82 9.47 -1.94
CA LEU A 73 -22.03 10.31 -2.00
C LEU A 73 -22.66 10.52 -0.63
N LEU A 74 -22.75 9.46 0.19
CA LEU A 74 -23.31 9.56 1.54
C LEU A 74 -22.49 10.51 2.41
N LEU A 75 -21.17 10.39 2.40
CA LEU A 75 -20.30 11.31 3.14
C LEU A 75 -20.35 12.74 2.59
N LYS A 76 -20.66 12.93 1.31
CA LYS A 76 -20.83 14.26 0.71
C LYS A 76 -22.12 14.94 1.16
N TYR A 77 -23.23 14.20 1.21
CA TYR A 77 -24.55 14.75 1.55
C TYR A 77 -24.81 14.81 3.07
N VAL A 78 -24.18 13.94 3.85
CA VAL A 78 -24.37 13.92 5.31
C VAL A 78 -23.15 14.56 5.97
N ASP A 79 -23.34 15.74 6.59
CA ASP A 79 -22.25 16.49 7.21
C ASP A 79 -21.84 15.87 8.55
N LEU A 80 -21.07 14.77 8.48
CA LEU A 80 -20.61 13.98 9.63
C LEU A 80 -19.37 14.56 10.33
N ARG A 81 -18.82 15.68 9.83
CA ARG A 81 -17.57 16.27 10.33
C ARG A 81 -17.61 16.63 11.82
N SER A 82 -18.80 16.84 12.39
CA SER A 82 -18.96 17.09 13.83
C SER A 82 -18.66 15.87 14.71
N ASN A 83 -18.68 14.65 14.16
CA ASN A 83 -18.50 13.41 14.93
C ASN A 83 -17.55 12.43 14.20
N PRO A 84 -16.22 12.58 14.36
CA PRO A 84 -15.22 11.75 13.69
C PRO A 84 -15.39 10.24 13.91
N SER A 85 -15.86 9.83 15.11
CA SER A 85 -16.09 8.42 15.42
C SER A 85 -17.17 7.77 14.56
N LEU A 86 -18.23 8.52 14.20
CA LEU A 86 -19.31 8.01 13.36
C LEU A 86 -18.85 7.89 11.91
N GLU A 87 -18.11 8.90 11.43
CA GLU A 87 -17.46 8.90 10.12
C GLU A 87 -16.55 7.68 9.94
N PHE A 88 -15.70 7.40 10.94
CA PHE A 88 -14.84 6.23 10.97
C PHE A 88 -15.63 4.90 10.96
N GLY A 89 -16.66 4.78 11.80
CA GLY A 89 -17.50 3.58 11.85
C GLY A 89 -18.21 3.30 10.52
N MET A 90 -18.76 4.33 9.89
CA MET A 90 -19.40 4.21 8.57
C MET A 90 -18.41 3.76 7.49
N MET A 91 -17.18 4.28 7.53
CA MET A 91 -16.13 3.87 6.61
C MET A 91 -15.78 2.37 6.74
N LEU A 92 -15.69 1.84 7.95
CA LEU A 92 -15.46 0.41 8.17
C LEU A 92 -16.61 -0.45 7.63
N VAL A 93 -17.85 -0.02 7.86
CA VAL A 93 -19.03 -0.72 7.33
C VAL A 93 -19.02 -0.73 5.80
N PHE A 94 -18.80 0.41 5.14
CA PHE A 94 -18.77 0.47 3.67
C PHE A 94 -17.56 -0.23 3.05
N CYS A 95 -16.46 -0.38 3.80
CA CYS A 95 -15.31 -1.16 3.35
C CYS A 95 -15.64 -2.67 3.29
N TYR A 96 -16.40 -3.19 4.27
CA TYR A 96 -16.73 -4.61 4.34
C TYR A 96 -18.06 -4.99 3.68
N ALA A 97 -19.05 -4.09 3.61
CA ALA A 97 -20.34 -4.32 2.95
C ALA A 97 -20.27 -4.96 1.55
N PRO A 98 -19.41 -4.52 0.60
CA PRO A 98 -19.32 -5.14 -0.73
C PRO A 98 -18.91 -6.61 -0.68
N TYR A 99 -18.19 -7.05 0.35
CA TYR A 99 -17.85 -8.45 0.53
C TYR A 99 -19.10 -9.32 0.69
N GLY A 100 -19.96 -8.95 1.64
CA GLY A 100 -21.19 -9.69 1.93
C GLY A 100 -22.18 -9.63 0.78
N LEU A 101 -22.29 -8.48 0.10
CA LEU A 101 -23.14 -8.34 -1.08
C LEU A 101 -22.66 -9.22 -2.25
N ALA A 102 -21.35 -9.25 -2.52
CA ALA A 102 -20.80 -10.07 -3.59
C ALA A 102 -20.92 -11.58 -3.27
N GLU A 103 -20.60 -12.02 -2.05
CA GLU A 103 -20.78 -13.42 -1.64
C GLU A 103 -22.26 -13.84 -1.73
N GLY A 104 -23.20 -12.98 -1.32
CA GLY A 104 -24.64 -13.22 -1.45
C GLY A 104 -25.14 -13.35 -2.90
N MET A 105 -24.40 -12.80 -3.87
CA MET A 105 -24.68 -12.91 -5.31
C MET A 105 -23.86 -14.02 -5.99
N HIS A 106 -23.18 -14.89 -5.23
CA HIS A 106 -22.24 -15.90 -5.76
C HIS A 106 -21.12 -15.29 -6.61
N LEU A 107 -20.67 -14.08 -6.26
CA LEU A 107 -19.52 -13.40 -6.85
C LEU A 107 -18.34 -13.39 -5.86
N SER A 108 -17.16 -12.98 -6.32
CA SER A 108 -15.98 -12.90 -5.46
C SER A 108 -16.05 -11.68 -4.52
N GLY A 109 -16.27 -11.92 -3.23
CA GLY A 109 -16.21 -10.88 -2.20
C GLY A 109 -14.84 -10.22 -2.08
N ILE A 110 -13.77 -10.98 -2.26
CA ILE A 110 -12.38 -10.50 -2.12
C ILE A 110 -12.05 -9.49 -3.21
N MET A 111 -12.49 -9.75 -4.46
CA MET A 111 -12.35 -8.77 -5.55
C MET A 111 -13.23 -7.54 -5.33
N ALA A 112 -14.43 -7.70 -4.77
CA ALA A 112 -15.33 -6.59 -4.52
C ALA A 112 -14.75 -5.62 -3.47
N ILE A 113 -14.19 -6.14 -2.36
CA ILE A 113 -13.48 -5.30 -1.38
C ILE A 113 -12.27 -4.61 -2.04
N LEU A 114 -11.49 -5.32 -2.86
CA LEU A 114 -10.31 -4.73 -3.50
C LEU A 114 -10.67 -3.49 -4.34
N PHE A 115 -11.63 -3.63 -5.26
CA PHE A 115 -12.07 -2.51 -6.08
C PHE A 115 -12.77 -1.42 -5.25
N CYS A 116 -13.53 -1.80 -4.22
CA CYS A 116 -14.08 -0.83 -3.27
C CYS A 116 -12.97 -0.01 -2.60
N GLY A 117 -11.91 -0.64 -2.09
CA GLY A 117 -10.77 0.04 -1.47
C GLY A 117 -10.04 0.97 -2.42
N VAL A 118 -9.81 0.55 -3.67
CA VAL A 118 -9.17 1.40 -4.70
C VAL A 118 -10.01 2.66 -4.98
N VAL A 119 -11.32 2.50 -5.19
CA VAL A 119 -12.24 3.62 -5.49
C VAL A 119 -12.42 4.51 -4.26
N MET A 120 -12.52 3.93 -3.07
CA MET A 120 -12.65 4.64 -1.80
C MET A 120 -11.39 5.46 -1.47
N SER A 121 -10.20 4.95 -1.78
CA SER A 121 -8.95 5.70 -1.67
C SER A 121 -8.91 6.91 -2.60
N HIS A 122 -9.58 6.85 -3.76
CA HIS A 122 -9.54 7.91 -4.76
C HIS A 122 -10.65 8.95 -4.62
N TYR A 123 -11.86 8.57 -4.16
CA TYR A 123 -12.99 9.50 -4.05
C TYR A 123 -13.37 9.82 -2.61
N THR A 124 -13.50 8.77 -1.79
CA THR A 124 -14.01 8.91 -0.42
C THR A 124 -12.97 9.55 0.50
N HIS A 125 -11.68 9.27 0.29
CA HIS A 125 -10.60 9.82 1.12
C HIS A 125 -10.65 11.36 1.21
N TYR A 126 -10.83 12.03 0.07
CA TYR A 126 -10.91 13.50 0.00
C TYR A 126 -12.18 14.09 0.62
N ASN A 127 -13.21 13.28 0.82
CA ASN A 127 -14.46 13.73 1.43
C ASN A 127 -14.45 13.57 2.96
N LEU A 128 -13.42 12.94 3.53
CA LEU A 128 -13.29 12.74 4.97
C LEU A 128 -12.69 13.94 5.70
N SER A 129 -12.96 14.05 7.00
CA SER A 129 -12.23 14.97 7.88
C SER A 129 -10.76 14.55 8.05
N PRO A 130 -9.81 15.50 8.23
CA PRO A 130 -8.39 15.19 8.33
C PRO A 130 -8.05 14.27 9.52
N VAL A 131 -8.76 14.41 10.64
CA VAL A 131 -8.61 13.54 11.81
C VAL A 131 -9.01 12.09 11.49
N THR A 132 -10.14 11.90 10.80
CA THR A 132 -10.61 10.58 10.38
C THR A 132 -9.70 9.96 9.31
N GLN A 133 -9.15 10.77 8.39
CA GLN A 133 -8.20 10.28 7.37
C GLN A 133 -6.97 9.63 8.01
N ILE A 134 -6.33 10.31 8.96
CA ILE A 134 -5.14 9.81 9.66
C ILE A 134 -5.49 8.56 10.46
N THR A 135 -6.61 8.60 11.19
CA THR A 135 -7.08 7.49 12.04
C THR A 135 -7.43 6.25 11.21
N MET A 136 -8.06 6.42 10.04
CA MET A 136 -8.39 5.35 9.11
C MET A 136 -7.15 4.70 8.51
N GLN A 137 -6.18 5.50 8.06
CA GLN A 137 -4.93 4.95 7.52
C GLN A 137 -4.15 4.17 8.58
N GLN A 138 -4.03 4.72 9.78
CA GLN A 138 -3.26 4.06 10.85
C GLN A 138 -3.96 2.81 11.38
N SER A 139 -5.29 2.85 11.54
CA SER A 139 -6.06 1.67 11.97
C SER A 139 -5.99 0.55 10.94
N LEU A 140 -6.26 0.83 9.65
CA LEU A 140 -6.17 -0.19 8.60
C LEU A 140 -4.76 -0.73 8.44
N ARG A 141 -3.72 0.11 8.54
CA ARG A 141 -2.33 -0.34 8.52
C ARG A 141 -2.03 -1.28 9.69
N THR A 142 -2.53 -0.95 10.89
CA THR A 142 -2.34 -1.78 12.08
C THR A 142 -3.06 -3.11 11.95
N VAL A 143 -4.31 -3.11 11.49
CA VAL A 143 -5.09 -4.34 11.24
C VAL A 143 -4.42 -5.21 10.18
N ALA A 144 -3.95 -4.61 9.09
CA ALA A 144 -3.23 -5.33 8.03
C ALA A 144 -1.94 -5.96 8.57
N PHE A 145 -1.16 -5.23 9.37
CA PHE A 145 0.06 -5.75 10.00
C PHE A 145 -0.23 -6.89 10.98
N MET A 146 -1.29 -6.78 11.78
CA MET A 146 -1.72 -7.85 12.68
C MET A 146 -2.15 -9.09 11.90
N ALA A 147 -3.00 -8.93 10.87
CA ALA A 147 -3.44 -10.03 10.02
C ALA A 147 -2.27 -10.72 9.32
N GLU A 148 -1.32 -9.94 8.80
CA GLU A 148 -0.10 -10.47 8.19
C GLU A 148 0.73 -11.28 9.20
N THR A 149 0.88 -10.77 10.42
CA THR A 149 1.60 -11.48 11.50
C THR A 149 0.90 -12.78 11.89
N CYS A 150 -0.44 -12.78 11.99
CA CYS A 150 -1.22 -13.99 12.26
C CYS A 150 -1.04 -15.04 11.15
N VAL A 151 -1.04 -14.63 9.89
CA VAL A 151 -0.80 -15.51 8.75
C VAL A 151 0.60 -16.12 8.83
N PHE A 152 1.63 -15.33 9.13
CA PHE A 152 2.98 -15.86 9.32
C PHE A 152 3.10 -16.83 10.49
N ALA A 153 2.45 -16.52 11.63
CA ALA A 153 2.41 -17.42 12.78
C ALA A 153 1.74 -18.76 12.41
N TYR A 154 0.66 -18.72 11.63
CA TYR A 154 -0.03 -19.92 11.13
C TYR A 154 0.86 -20.76 10.19
N LEU A 155 1.59 -20.12 9.26
CA LEU A 155 2.57 -20.82 8.43
C LEU A 155 3.67 -21.49 9.28
N GLY A 156 4.16 -20.81 10.31
CA GLY A 156 5.15 -21.36 11.24
C GLY A 156 4.62 -22.58 12.01
N LEU A 157 3.39 -22.50 12.51
CA LEU A 157 2.75 -23.60 13.23
C LEU A 157 2.48 -24.81 12.33
N ALA A 158 2.10 -24.58 11.07
CA ALA A 158 1.82 -25.63 10.09
C ALA A 158 3.00 -26.58 9.86
N ILE A 159 4.24 -26.09 10.02
CA ILE A 159 5.46 -26.90 9.91
C ILE A 159 5.52 -27.96 11.01
N PHE A 160 5.00 -27.68 12.21
CA PHE A 160 5.04 -28.63 13.32
C PHE A 160 3.77 -29.50 13.41
N SER A 161 2.65 -29.01 12.87
CA SER A 161 1.35 -29.68 13.04
C SER A 161 1.09 -30.82 12.05
N PHE A 162 1.66 -30.79 10.84
CA PHE A 162 1.37 -31.79 9.79
C PHE A 162 2.48 -32.82 9.62
N ARG A 163 2.10 -34.06 9.30
CA ARG A 163 3.05 -35.12 8.96
C ARG A 163 3.49 -34.94 7.50
N HIS A 164 4.74 -34.53 7.31
CA HIS A 164 5.27 -34.16 5.99
C HIS A 164 5.70 -35.39 5.19
N ILE A 165 5.04 -35.60 4.04
CA ILE A 165 5.51 -36.52 3.01
C ILE A 165 6.25 -35.69 1.97
N LEU A 166 7.56 -35.54 2.16
CA LEU A 166 8.39 -34.70 1.31
C LEU A 166 8.81 -35.45 0.05
N ARG A 167 8.32 -35.00 -1.11
CA ARG A 167 8.87 -35.37 -2.41
C ARG A 167 9.83 -34.27 -2.84
N LEU A 168 11.13 -34.46 -2.58
CA LEU A 168 12.16 -33.45 -2.86
C LEU A 168 12.21 -33.05 -4.34
N ASP A 169 11.95 -34.00 -5.24
CA ASP A 169 11.91 -33.73 -6.69
C ASP A 169 10.84 -32.70 -7.03
N LEU A 170 9.63 -32.81 -6.46
CA LEU A 170 8.53 -31.88 -6.70
C LEU A 170 8.84 -30.48 -6.15
N ILE A 171 9.53 -30.40 -5.01
CA ILE A 171 9.92 -29.13 -4.40
C ILE A 171 10.98 -28.43 -5.27
N LEU A 172 12.00 -29.16 -5.71
CA LEU A 172 13.09 -28.61 -6.50
C LEU A 172 12.60 -28.13 -7.87
N TRP A 173 11.81 -28.96 -8.57
CA TRP A 173 11.17 -28.53 -9.82
C TRP A 173 10.17 -27.39 -9.59
N GLY A 174 9.42 -27.41 -8.50
CA GLY A 174 8.49 -26.33 -8.13
C GLY A 174 9.18 -24.98 -7.98
N ILE A 175 10.31 -24.93 -7.26
CA ILE A 175 11.09 -23.69 -7.10
C ILE A 175 11.61 -23.18 -8.45
N ILE A 176 12.17 -24.07 -9.27
CA ILE A 176 12.69 -23.71 -10.61
C ILE A 176 11.56 -23.16 -11.49
N LEU A 177 10.41 -23.82 -11.53
CA LEU A 177 9.27 -23.41 -12.35
C LEU A 177 8.66 -22.10 -11.87
N ILE A 178 8.61 -21.83 -10.57
CA ILE A 178 8.12 -20.55 -10.03
C ILE A 178 9.06 -19.41 -10.42
N LEU A 179 10.38 -19.60 -10.28
CA LEU A 179 11.37 -18.59 -10.65
C LEU A 179 11.37 -18.31 -12.16
N LEU A 180 11.27 -19.37 -12.97
CA LEU A 180 11.22 -19.27 -14.42
C LEU A 180 9.91 -18.64 -14.90
N GLY A 181 8.77 -19.07 -14.35
CA GLY A 181 7.45 -18.52 -14.66
C GLY A 181 7.38 -17.03 -14.29
N ARG A 182 7.94 -16.65 -13.14
CA ARG A 182 8.04 -15.24 -12.74
C ARG A 182 8.93 -14.44 -13.70
N ALA A 183 10.07 -14.98 -14.13
CA ALA A 183 10.91 -14.33 -15.15
C ALA A 183 10.16 -14.16 -16.47
N ALA A 184 9.48 -15.22 -16.93
CA ALA A 184 8.70 -15.22 -18.15
C ALA A 184 7.51 -14.26 -18.11
N ASN A 185 6.99 -13.91 -16.93
CA ASN A 185 5.97 -12.89 -16.80
C ASN A 185 6.57 -11.47 -16.75
N ILE A 186 7.59 -11.25 -15.91
CA ILE A 186 8.11 -9.90 -15.64
C ILE A 186 8.89 -9.32 -16.81
N TYR A 187 9.78 -10.07 -17.46
CA TYR A 187 10.61 -9.52 -18.55
C TYR A 187 9.78 -9.10 -19.76
N PRO A 188 8.83 -9.92 -20.28
CA PRO A 188 7.97 -9.52 -21.38
C PRO A 188 7.00 -8.40 -21.01
N LEU A 189 6.35 -8.45 -19.84
CA LEU A 189 5.46 -7.36 -19.41
C LEU A 189 6.23 -6.05 -19.24
N SER A 190 7.43 -6.10 -18.67
CA SER A 190 8.26 -4.91 -18.50
C SER A 190 8.71 -4.37 -19.85
N TRP A 191 9.02 -5.23 -20.83
CA TRP A 191 9.35 -4.81 -22.19
C TRP A 191 8.18 -4.12 -22.90
N VAL A 192 6.97 -4.71 -22.83
CA VAL A 192 5.75 -4.13 -23.39
C VAL A 192 5.37 -2.83 -22.67
N SER A 193 5.44 -2.81 -21.35
CA SER A 193 5.12 -1.61 -20.54
C SER A 193 6.10 -0.47 -20.82
N ASN A 194 7.39 -0.78 -21.03
CA ASN A 194 8.41 0.20 -21.38
C ASN A 194 8.18 0.86 -22.75
N TYR A 195 7.35 0.26 -23.60
CA TYR A 195 6.94 0.87 -24.87
C TYR A 195 5.84 1.94 -24.68
N PHE A 196 4.95 1.75 -23.70
CA PHE A 196 3.82 2.65 -23.44
C PHE A 196 4.09 3.70 -22.35
N ARG A 197 5.11 3.50 -21.51
CA ARG A 197 5.38 4.35 -20.33
C ARG A 197 6.45 5.40 -20.61
N GLU A 198 6.20 6.64 -20.18
CA GLU A 198 7.16 7.75 -20.30
C GLU A 198 8.37 7.60 -19.34
N VAL A 199 8.17 6.98 -18.18
CA VAL A 199 9.24 6.64 -17.23
C VAL A 199 9.64 5.18 -17.42
N GLN A 200 10.85 4.96 -17.94
CA GLN A 200 11.33 3.61 -18.26
C GLN A 200 11.73 2.83 -17.02
N ILE A 201 11.39 1.54 -16.99
CA ILE A 201 11.83 0.63 -15.92
C ILE A 201 13.25 0.16 -16.27
N SER A 202 14.23 0.53 -15.45
CA SER A 202 15.62 0.09 -15.62
C SER A 202 15.73 -1.44 -15.53
N LYS A 203 16.70 -2.04 -16.24
CA LYS A 203 17.01 -3.48 -16.15
C LYS A 203 17.33 -3.91 -14.71
N THR A 204 17.92 -2.99 -13.95
CA THR A 204 18.16 -3.09 -12.51
C THR A 204 16.86 -3.30 -11.74
N ASN A 205 15.85 -2.47 -12.01
CA ASN A 205 14.54 -2.54 -11.39
C ASN A 205 13.79 -3.80 -11.81
N MET A 206 13.88 -4.23 -13.08
CA MET A 206 13.31 -5.50 -13.54
C MET A 206 13.85 -6.71 -12.76
N PHE A 207 15.17 -6.72 -12.52
CA PHE A 207 15.78 -7.77 -11.71
C PHE A 207 15.30 -7.72 -10.25
N ILE A 208 15.17 -6.52 -9.67
CA ILE A 208 14.62 -6.38 -8.31
C ILE A 208 13.16 -6.87 -8.28
N MET A 209 12.32 -6.57 -9.26
CA MET A 209 10.93 -7.06 -9.31
C MET A 209 10.84 -8.58 -9.49
N TRP A 210 11.79 -9.18 -10.22
CA TRP A 210 11.88 -10.63 -10.35
C TRP A 210 12.33 -11.30 -9.05
N PHE A 211 13.26 -10.67 -8.32
CA PHE A 211 13.80 -11.22 -7.09
C PHE A 211 12.94 -10.94 -5.85
N SER A 212 12.32 -9.76 -5.79
CA SER A 212 11.44 -9.28 -4.73
C SER A 212 9.99 -9.67 -5.02
N GLY A 213 9.22 -10.07 -4.00
CA GLY A 213 7.77 -10.21 -4.12
C GLY A 213 7.23 -11.64 -4.11
N LEU A 214 7.94 -12.60 -3.52
CA LEU A 214 7.39 -13.94 -3.25
C LEU A 214 6.74 -13.96 -1.86
N ARG A 215 5.54 -13.38 -1.76
CA ARG A 215 4.63 -13.63 -0.64
C ARG A 215 3.74 -14.81 -1.01
N GLY A 216 3.96 -15.95 -0.36
CA GLY A 216 3.28 -17.20 -0.71
C GLY A 216 2.17 -17.62 0.25
N ALA A 217 1.83 -16.78 1.23
CA ALA A 217 0.89 -17.18 2.27
C ALA A 217 -0.54 -17.45 1.74
N ILE A 218 -0.97 -16.71 0.72
CA ILE A 218 -2.27 -16.93 0.07
C ILE A 218 -2.27 -18.23 -0.74
N ALA A 219 -1.16 -18.57 -1.39
CA ALA A 219 -1.01 -19.86 -2.08
C ALA A 219 -1.14 -21.03 -1.11
N TYR A 220 -0.58 -20.91 0.10
CA TYR A 220 -0.76 -21.90 1.16
C TYR A 220 -2.22 -21.98 1.66
N ALA A 221 -2.87 -20.84 1.87
CA ALA A 221 -4.28 -20.81 2.26
C ALA A 221 -5.21 -21.46 1.21
N LEU A 222 -4.93 -21.24 -0.07
CA LEU A 222 -5.64 -21.87 -1.19
C LEU A 222 -5.39 -23.39 -1.25
N ALA A 223 -4.16 -23.83 -0.99
CA ALA A 223 -3.83 -25.26 -0.95
C ALA A 223 -4.61 -26.01 0.15
N LEU A 224 -4.91 -25.37 1.28
CA LEU A 224 -5.71 -25.95 2.36
C LEU A 224 -7.21 -26.05 2.05
N HIS A 225 -7.73 -25.10 1.26
CA HIS A 225 -9.15 -25.08 0.86
C HIS A 225 -9.46 -26.03 -0.30
N LEU A 226 -8.46 -26.73 -0.83
CA LEU A 226 -8.62 -27.68 -1.92
C LEU A 226 -9.16 -29.02 -1.39
N GLU A 227 -10.39 -29.34 -1.79
CA GLU A 227 -11.09 -30.59 -1.46
C GLU A 227 -10.64 -31.73 -2.39
N PHE A 228 -9.36 -32.10 -2.35
CA PHE A 228 -8.85 -33.29 -3.04
C PHE A 228 -8.77 -34.50 -2.11
N ASN A 229 -8.68 -35.70 -2.69
CA ASN A 229 -8.39 -36.95 -1.97
C ASN A 229 -7.23 -36.77 -0.97
N ASP A 230 -7.40 -37.32 0.23
CA ASP A 230 -6.62 -36.99 1.42
C ASP A 230 -5.10 -37.13 1.22
N GLU A 231 -4.64 -38.18 0.53
CA GLU A 231 -3.22 -38.39 0.23
C GLU A 231 -2.62 -37.32 -0.71
N LYS A 232 -3.33 -36.94 -1.78
CA LYS A 232 -2.87 -35.94 -2.74
C LYS A 232 -2.87 -34.55 -2.12
N ARG A 233 -3.87 -34.27 -1.28
CA ARG A 233 -3.97 -33.02 -0.52
C ARG A 233 -2.77 -32.84 0.41
N HIS A 234 -2.38 -33.86 1.18
CA HIS A 234 -1.22 -33.78 2.05
C HIS A 234 0.09 -33.49 1.29
N VAL A 235 0.32 -34.15 0.15
CA VAL A 235 1.51 -33.90 -0.68
C VAL A 235 1.51 -32.45 -1.22
N LEU A 236 0.37 -31.95 -1.69
CA LEU A 236 0.25 -30.60 -2.25
C LEU A 236 0.43 -29.52 -1.16
N VAL A 237 -0.20 -29.69 0.00
CA VAL A 237 -0.08 -28.78 1.15
C VAL A 237 1.36 -28.76 1.68
N THR A 238 2.00 -29.91 1.88
CA THR A 238 3.40 -29.98 2.35
C THR A 238 4.37 -29.37 1.35
N THR A 239 4.17 -29.63 0.05
CA THR A 239 5.03 -29.08 -1.02
C THR A 239 4.90 -27.56 -1.10
N THR A 240 3.67 -27.04 -1.12
CA THR A 240 3.42 -25.59 -1.14
C THR A 240 3.96 -24.91 0.11
N LEU A 241 3.73 -25.46 1.30
CA LEU A 241 4.29 -24.93 2.55
C LEU A 241 5.82 -24.82 2.50
N THR A 242 6.49 -25.88 2.02
CA THR A 242 7.96 -25.90 1.94
C THR A 242 8.49 -24.86 0.95
N ILE A 243 7.87 -24.75 -0.23
CA ILE A 243 8.23 -23.74 -1.25
C ILE A 243 8.00 -22.33 -0.71
N VAL A 244 6.86 -22.07 -0.07
CA VAL A 244 6.53 -20.76 0.47
C VAL A 244 7.51 -20.37 1.59
N LEU A 245 7.85 -21.29 2.49
CA LEU A 245 8.84 -21.03 3.53
C LEU A 245 10.23 -20.76 2.94
N PHE A 246 10.67 -21.58 1.97
CA PHE A 246 11.95 -21.40 1.31
C PHE A 246 12.03 -20.04 0.59
N THR A 247 11.02 -19.69 -0.18
CA THR A 247 10.99 -18.41 -0.92
C THR A 247 10.93 -17.21 0.02
N ILE A 248 10.18 -17.26 1.12
CA ILE A 248 10.10 -16.16 2.09
C ILE A 248 11.41 -16.00 2.85
N LEU A 249 12.00 -17.09 3.37
CA LEU A 249 13.23 -17.01 4.16
C LEU A 249 14.45 -16.67 3.29
N VAL A 250 14.62 -17.38 2.18
CA VAL A 250 15.81 -17.23 1.33
C VAL A 250 15.68 -15.99 0.45
N LEU A 251 14.61 -15.85 -0.34
CA LEU A 251 14.48 -14.75 -1.30
C LEU A 251 14.01 -13.46 -0.60
N GLY A 252 13.05 -13.56 0.32
CA GLY A 252 12.64 -12.42 1.15
C GLY A 252 13.78 -11.89 2.03
N GLY A 253 14.50 -12.77 2.74
CA GLY A 253 15.64 -12.38 3.58
C GLY A 253 16.83 -11.79 2.79
N SER A 254 17.09 -12.31 1.58
CA SER A 254 18.18 -11.81 0.72
C SER A 254 17.81 -10.57 -0.12
N THR A 255 16.56 -10.12 -0.12
CA THR A 255 16.13 -8.93 -0.86
C THR A 255 16.79 -7.64 -0.33
N MET A 256 16.97 -7.52 0.99
CA MET A 256 17.65 -6.35 1.58
C MET A 256 19.14 -6.23 1.16
N PRO A 257 19.97 -7.28 1.30
CA PRO A 257 21.38 -7.19 0.89
C PRO A 257 21.54 -7.03 -0.63
N ILE A 258 20.69 -7.66 -1.45
CA ILE A 258 20.81 -7.55 -2.91
C ILE A 258 20.46 -6.15 -3.40
N MET A 259 19.43 -5.53 -2.82
CA MET A 259 19.06 -4.15 -3.11
C MET A 259 20.18 -3.19 -2.72
N LYS A 260 20.79 -3.37 -1.55
CA LYS A 260 21.95 -2.56 -1.11
C LYS A 260 23.15 -2.70 -2.05
N PHE A 261 23.44 -3.92 -2.50
CA PHE A 261 24.53 -4.18 -3.44
C PHE A 261 24.27 -3.53 -4.81
N LEU A 262 23.03 -3.61 -5.28
CA LEU A 262 22.65 -3.11 -6.59
C LEU A 262 22.59 -1.58 -6.65
N LEU A 263 22.04 -0.93 -5.61
CA LEU A 263 22.08 0.53 -5.43
C LEU A 263 23.52 1.04 -5.26
N TRP A 264 24.35 0.30 -4.52
CA TRP A 264 25.78 0.61 -4.44
C TRP A 264 26.45 0.59 -5.82
N ARG A 265 26.17 -0.44 -6.64
CA ARG A 265 26.76 -0.56 -7.99
C ARG A 265 26.32 0.58 -8.92
N GLU A 266 25.06 0.97 -8.86
CA GLU A 266 24.50 2.06 -9.67
C GLU A 266 25.06 3.43 -9.26
N SER A 267 25.21 3.69 -7.95
CA SER A 267 25.87 4.91 -7.45
C SER A 267 27.35 5.02 -7.85
N GLN A 268 28.06 3.91 -8.02
CA GLN A 268 29.42 3.89 -8.55
C GLN A 268 29.47 4.20 -10.05
N GLN A 269 28.45 3.78 -10.81
CA GLN A 269 28.35 4.06 -12.24
C GLN A 269 27.93 5.50 -12.55
N LEU A 270 27.12 6.12 -11.68
CA LEU A 270 26.67 7.52 -11.82
C LEU A 270 27.67 8.56 -11.30
N ARG A 271 28.79 8.16 -10.66
CA ARG A 271 29.87 9.10 -10.29
C ARG A 271 30.50 9.68 -11.56
N PRO A 272 30.30 10.98 -11.90
CA PRO A 272 30.96 11.56 -13.04
C PRO A 272 32.45 11.69 -12.74
N LYS A 273 33.31 11.38 -13.72
CA LYS A 273 34.73 11.77 -13.76
C LYS A 273 34.89 13.30 -13.86
N ARG A 274 34.39 14.07 -12.90
CA ARG A 274 34.62 15.52 -12.79
C ARG A 274 35.30 15.85 -11.46
N LYS A 275 36.54 15.38 -11.31
CA LYS A 275 37.51 16.00 -10.39
C LYS A 275 38.39 16.96 -11.19
N ARG A 276 38.04 18.25 -11.14
CA ARG A 276 38.92 19.45 -11.12
C ARG A 276 38.21 20.64 -11.76
N ARG A 277 37.50 21.43 -10.95
CA ARG A 277 37.73 22.89 -10.81
C ARG A 277 36.74 23.46 -9.80
N LYS A 278 37.27 24.40 -9.00
CA LYS A 278 36.62 25.22 -7.97
C LYS A 278 36.33 24.57 -6.62
N ARG A 279 37.39 24.52 -5.79
CA ARG A 279 37.28 24.92 -4.38
C ARG A 279 37.21 26.44 -4.37
N GLU A 280 36.05 27.01 -4.09
CA GLU A 280 35.93 28.39 -3.62
C GLU A 280 35.40 28.31 -2.18
N HIS A 281 36.11 29.02 -1.30
CA HIS A 281 35.89 29.11 0.13
C HIS A 281 34.43 29.46 0.46
N VAL A 282 33.79 28.65 1.30
CA VAL A 282 32.66 29.10 2.13
C VAL A 282 33.08 28.83 3.56
N THR A 283 33.40 29.91 4.26
CA THR A 283 33.67 29.95 5.70
C THR A 283 32.39 29.60 6.43
N GLU A 284 32.42 28.54 7.24
CA GLU A 284 31.32 28.16 8.14
C GLU A 284 31.15 29.21 9.23
N THR A 285 30.08 30.01 9.16
CA THR A 285 29.50 30.63 10.36
C THR A 285 28.52 29.64 10.96
N ILE A 286 28.94 29.01 12.06
CA ILE A 286 28.13 28.12 12.89
C ILE A 286 27.00 28.96 13.51
N SER A 287 25.84 28.99 12.87
CA SER A 287 24.61 29.52 13.47
C SER A 287 23.88 28.39 14.18
N LEU A 288 23.87 28.45 15.51
CA LEU A 288 23.08 27.61 16.42
C LEU A 288 21.60 27.66 16.02
N SER A 289 21.18 26.69 15.21
CA SER A 289 19.82 26.58 14.69
C SER A 289 19.29 25.15 14.71
N LYS A 290 20.11 24.15 15.07
CA LYS A 290 19.69 22.75 15.07
C LYS A 290 18.53 22.46 16.01
N THR A 291 18.38 23.13 17.15
CA THR A 291 17.19 22.93 18.00
C THR A 291 15.91 23.54 17.40
N ARG A 292 16.05 24.62 16.62
CA ARG A 292 14.92 25.26 15.91
C ARG A 292 14.55 24.53 14.61
N GLU A 293 15.53 23.93 13.95
CA GLU A 293 15.32 23.06 12.78
C GLU A 293 14.75 21.70 13.20
N ILE A 294 15.23 21.10 14.29
CA ILE A 294 14.69 19.83 14.80
C ILE A 294 13.23 20.00 15.25
N GLY A 295 12.90 21.14 15.88
CA GLY A 295 11.51 21.50 16.21
C GLY A 295 10.60 21.54 14.99
N LYS A 296 11.07 22.11 13.87
CA LYS A 296 10.35 22.13 12.59
C LYS A 296 10.30 20.78 11.86
N THR A 297 11.18 19.84 12.17
CA THR A 297 11.14 18.48 11.57
C THR A 297 10.24 17.50 12.33
N LEU A 298 9.77 17.87 13.53
CA LEU A 298 8.77 17.13 14.30
C LEU A 298 7.35 17.69 14.13
N ASP A 299 7.21 18.82 13.45
CA ASP A 299 5.92 19.31 13.02
C ASP A 299 5.34 18.35 11.96
N SER A 300 4.08 17.95 12.19
CA SER A 300 3.30 17.13 11.27
C SER A 300 3.03 17.81 9.90
N GLU A 301 3.63 18.99 9.69
CA GLU A 301 3.64 19.74 8.44
C GLU A 301 4.23 18.92 7.29
N HIS A 302 5.24 18.04 7.46
CA HIS A 302 5.76 17.31 6.29
C HIS A 302 4.81 16.21 5.75
N TYR A 303 3.83 15.77 6.54
CA TYR A 303 2.78 14.86 6.08
C TYR A 303 1.53 15.61 5.61
N SER A 304 1.23 16.79 6.18
CA SER A 304 0.14 17.64 5.67
C SER A 304 0.55 18.45 4.44
N GLU A 305 1.82 18.84 4.27
CA GLU A 305 2.34 19.56 3.09
C GLU A 305 2.26 18.71 1.84
N MET A 306 2.46 17.39 1.88
CA MET A 306 2.15 16.53 0.70
C MET A 306 0.65 16.53 0.37
N THR A 307 -0.21 16.70 1.36
CA THR A 307 -1.68 16.67 1.19
C THR A 307 -2.23 18.06 0.79
N GLU A 308 -1.61 19.13 1.29
CA GLU A 308 -1.94 20.53 1.05
C GLU A 308 -1.24 21.08 -0.19
N GLU A 309 0.00 20.70 -0.52
CA GLU A 309 0.59 21.02 -1.82
C GLU A 309 -0.12 20.27 -2.94
N GLU A 310 -0.60 19.03 -2.77
CA GLU A 310 -1.46 18.38 -3.78
C GLU A 310 -2.82 19.09 -3.91
N ALA A 311 -3.44 19.52 -2.80
CA ALA A 311 -4.72 20.24 -2.83
C ALA A 311 -4.61 21.70 -3.32
N LEU A 312 -3.56 22.43 -2.93
CA LEU A 312 -3.27 23.80 -3.36
C LEU A 312 -2.68 23.83 -4.76
N SER A 313 -1.88 22.83 -5.16
CA SER A 313 -1.45 22.69 -6.56
C SER A 313 -2.60 22.26 -7.48
N ASP A 314 -3.65 21.62 -6.97
CA ASP A 314 -4.90 21.40 -7.71
C ASP A 314 -5.74 22.69 -7.88
N VAL A 315 -5.64 23.64 -6.94
CA VAL A 315 -6.36 24.94 -7.01
C VAL A 315 -5.61 25.99 -7.85
N GLU A 316 -4.30 26.15 -7.69
CA GLU A 316 -3.50 27.12 -8.47
C GLU A 316 -2.93 26.54 -9.78
N GLY A 317 -2.80 25.21 -9.90
CA GLY A 317 -2.31 24.52 -11.10
C GLY A 317 -3.38 24.25 -12.17
N SER A 318 -4.64 24.56 -11.89
CA SER A 318 -5.81 24.31 -12.77
C SER A 318 -5.67 24.92 -14.17
N GLY A 319 -4.82 25.95 -14.33
CA GLY A 319 -4.53 26.58 -15.62
C GLY A 319 -3.39 25.94 -16.43
N ARG A 320 -2.39 25.31 -15.79
CA ARG A 320 -1.10 25.01 -16.43
C ARG A 320 -0.78 23.52 -16.59
N ARG A 321 -1.33 22.62 -15.76
CA ARG A 321 -1.20 21.15 -15.90
C ARG A 321 -2.29 20.50 -16.78
N ARG A 322 -3.25 21.29 -17.27
CA ARG A 322 -4.38 20.82 -18.09
C ARG A 322 -3.98 20.27 -19.47
N THR A 323 -2.74 20.50 -19.89
CA THR A 323 -2.22 20.17 -21.23
C THR A 323 -1.56 18.80 -21.37
N GLN A 324 -1.30 18.05 -20.28
CA GLN A 324 -0.63 16.74 -20.36
C GLN A 324 -1.44 15.53 -19.85
N LEU A 325 -2.64 15.72 -19.29
CA LEU A 325 -3.49 14.59 -18.87
C LEU A 325 -4.22 14.00 -20.09
N ARG A 326 -3.90 12.76 -20.47
CA ARG A 326 -4.57 12.00 -21.54
C ARG A 326 -5.56 10.96 -20.98
N GLY A 327 -6.71 10.83 -21.65
CA GLY A 327 -7.67 9.73 -21.46
C GLY A 327 -8.53 9.83 -20.21
N PHE A 328 -8.64 8.71 -19.47
CA PHE A 328 -9.51 8.55 -18.30
C PHE A 328 -9.21 9.54 -17.17
N LEU A 329 -7.93 9.88 -16.91
CA LEU A 329 -7.57 10.86 -15.87
C LEU A 329 -8.13 12.26 -16.15
N LYS A 330 -8.31 12.62 -17.42
CA LYS A 330 -8.93 13.92 -17.79
C LYS A 330 -10.44 13.90 -17.56
N TRP A 331 -11.10 12.77 -17.87
CA TRP A 331 -12.53 12.56 -17.59
C TRP A 331 -12.82 12.46 -16.09
N ASP A 332 -11.96 11.75 -15.37
CA ASP A 332 -11.99 11.64 -13.92
C ASP A 332 -11.83 13.01 -13.25
N ALA A 333 -10.81 13.78 -13.64
CA ALA A 333 -10.60 15.13 -13.11
C ALA A 333 -11.71 16.13 -13.49
N MET A 334 -12.36 15.95 -14.64
CA MET A 334 -13.35 16.88 -15.15
C MET A 334 -14.78 16.59 -14.65
N TYR A 335 -15.15 15.32 -14.49
CA TYR A 335 -16.52 14.92 -14.12
C TYR A 335 -16.59 14.17 -12.78
N PHE A 336 -15.74 13.17 -12.55
CA PHE A 336 -15.86 12.33 -11.36
C PHE A 336 -15.35 13.01 -10.09
N ARG A 337 -14.20 13.68 -10.12
CA ARG A 337 -13.67 14.43 -8.98
C ARG A 337 -14.67 15.49 -8.48
N PRO A 338 -15.12 16.48 -9.26
CA PRO A 338 -16.08 17.48 -8.75
C PRO A 338 -17.45 16.91 -8.36
N LEU A 339 -17.84 15.74 -8.90
CA LEU A 339 -19.12 15.09 -8.56
C LEU A 339 -19.04 14.28 -7.26
N PHE A 340 -17.91 13.61 -6.99
CA PHE A 340 -17.72 12.73 -5.83
C PHE A 340 -16.85 13.34 -4.71
N THR A 341 -16.12 14.42 -4.97
CA THR A 341 -15.43 15.21 -3.94
C THR A 341 -16.22 16.48 -3.64
N ARG A 342 -16.37 16.81 -2.35
CA ARG A 342 -16.96 18.09 -1.91
C ARG A 342 -15.88 19.16 -2.04
N LYS A 343 -16.21 20.30 -2.66
CA LYS A 343 -15.33 21.47 -2.65
C LYS A 343 -15.28 22.01 -1.23
N PHE A 344 -14.09 22.09 -0.63
CA PHE A 344 -13.91 22.77 0.64
C PHE A 344 -14.40 24.21 0.51
N THR A 345 -15.34 24.59 1.36
CA THR A 345 -15.78 25.97 1.49
C THR A 345 -14.60 26.78 2.05
N PRO A 346 -14.24 27.98 1.53
CA PRO A 346 -13.09 28.76 2.01
C PRO A 346 -13.16 29.11 3.50
N GLN A 347 -14.36 29.04 4.08
CA GLN A 347 -14.61 29.22 5.50
C GLN A 347 -14.17 28.01 6.34
N GLU A 348 -14.41 26.78 5.86
CA GLU A 348 -14.01 25.55 6.53
C GLU A 348 -12.49 25.37 6.56
N LEU A 349 -11.79 25.83 5.51
CA LEU A 349 -10.33 25.86 5.46
C LEU A 349 -9.74 26.82 6.50
N LYS A 350 -10.38 27.99 6.70
CA LYS A 350 -9.99 28.91 7.78
C LYS A 350 -10.25 28.29 9.14
N ASP A 351 -11.42 27.71 9.35
CA ASP A 351 -11.79 27.12 10.64
C ASP A 351 -10.87 25.95 11.01
N CYS A 352 -10.54 25.09 10.05
CA CYS A 352 -9.61 23.98 10.27
C CYS A 352 -8.18 24.47 10.57
N LYS A 353 -7.73 25.52 9.88
CA LYS A 353 -6.42 26.15 10.14
C LYS A 353 -6.37 26.79 11.52
N THR A 354 -7.44 27.47 11.95
CA THR A 354 -7.55 28.06 13.29
C THR A 354 -7.63 27.00 14.39
N GLN A 355 -8.31 25.88 14.14
CA GLN A 355 -8.34 24.75 15.08
C GLN A 355 -6.97 24.09 15.23
N MET A 356 -6.26 23.90 14.11
CA MET A 356 -4.90 23.35 14.12
C MET A 356 -3.95 24.24 14.93
N THR A 357 -3.95 25.55 14.66
CA THR A 357 -3.08 26.50 15.37
C THR A 357 -3.36 26.52 16.88
N ASN A 358 -4.64 26.49 17.27
CA ASN A 358 -5.03 26.45 18.68
C ASN A 358 -4.58 25.17 19.39
N LEU A 359 -4.63 24.01 18.72
CA LEU A 359 -4.16 22.74 19.28
C LEU A 359 -2.63 22.70 19.43
N THR A 360 -1.88 23.24 18.45
CA THR A 360 -0.42 23.40 18.58
C THR A 360 -0.06 24.36 19.71
N ASP A 361 -0.75 25.49 19.84
CA ASP A 361 -0.50 26.45 20.92
C ASP A 361 -0.79 25.86 22.30
N GLN A 362 -1.87 25.10 22.44
CA GLN A 362 -2.17 24.35 23.66
C GLN A 362 -1.12 23.30 23.98
N TRP A 363 -0.62 22.59 22.96
CA TRP A 363 0.48 21.64 23.12
C TRP A 363 1.77 22.31 23.57
N TYR A 364 2.17 23.41 22.93
CA TYR A 364 3.34 24.19 23.34
C TYR A 364 3.18 24.73 24.77
N ALA A 365 2.00 25.21 25.13
CA ALA A 365 1.70 25.65 26.49
C ALA A 365 1.81 24.50 27.50
N ALA A 366 1.25 23.33 27.19
CA ALA A 366 1.30 22.15 28.04
C ALA A 366 2.74 21.63 28.22
N VAL A 367 3.53 21.59 27.15
CA VAL A 367 4.96 21.21 27.20
C VAL A 367 5.76 22.21 28.04
N LYS A 368 5.46 23.51 27.92
CA LYS A 368 6.11 24.57 28.70
C LYS A 368 5.77 24.51 30.19
N THR A 369 4.56 24.08 30.56
CA THR A 369 4.15 23.86 31.96
C THR A 369 4.66 22.55 32.56
N THR A 370 5.02 21.56 31.73
CA THR A 370 5.43 20.21 32.20
C THR A 370 6.96 20.05 32.31
N SER A 371 7.75 21.06 31.96
CA SER A 371 9.19 21.04 32.19
C SER A 371 9.46 21.34 33.67
N PRO A 372 9.93 20.38 34.50
CA PRO A 372 10.32 20.67 35.87
C PRO A 372 11.50 21.64 35.83
N LEU A 373 11.43 22.64 36.69
CA LEU A 373 12.46 23.65 36.95
C LEU A 373 13.86 23.03 36.96
N LEU A 374 14.60 23.18 35.86
CA LEU A 374 16.06 23.26 35.91
C LEU A 374 16.35 24.72 36.28
N PRO A 375 17.11 24.99 37.35
CA PRO A 375 17.50 26.35 37.66
C PRO A 375 18.29 26.89 36.47
N SER A 376 17.93 28.08 36.02
CA SER A 376 18.72 28.84 35.05
C SER A 376 20.06 29.20 35.67
N ASP A 377 21.16 28.86 34.99
CA ASP A 377 22.56 29.17 35.34
C ASP A 377 22.89 30.69 35.36
N ASP A 378 21.90 31.57 35.51
CA ASP A 378 22.06 33.03 35.52
C ASP A 378 21.93 33.65 36.94
N GLU A 379 21.70 32.86 37.99
CA GLU A 379 21.65 33.35 39.40
C GLU A 379 22.86 32.95 40.27
N GLU A 380 23.90 32.30 39.72
CA GLU A 380 25.10 31.93 40.50
C GLU A 380 26.17 33.04 40.64
N VAL A 381 25.99 34.22 40.03
CA VAL A 381 27.00 35.29 40.07
C VAL A 381 26.73 36.35 41.14
N GLU A 382 25.56 36.38 41.78
CA GLU A 382 25.21 37.45 42.75
C GLU A 382 25.31 37.03 44.23
N ILE A 383 25.52 35.75 44.53
CA ILE A 383 25.53 35.24 45.93
C ILE A 383 26.96 35.09 46.51
N LEU A 384 28.01 35.23 45.70
CA LEU A 384 29.41 35.11 46.16
C LEU A 384 30.10 36.43 46.51
N ASN A 385 29.41 37.58 46.44
CA ASN A 385 30.02 38.90 46.72
C ASN A 385 29.50 39.61 47.99
N VAL A 386 28.78 38.91 48.87
CA VAL A 386 28.25 39.48 50.14
C VAL A 386 28.86 38.79 51.39
N GLN A 387 29.92 37.99 51.25
CA GLN A 387 30.60 37.33 52.38
C GLN A 387 32.08 37.72 52.58
N SER A 388 32.44 38.96 52.22
CA SER A 388 33.69 39.58 52.68
C SER A 388 33.47 41.04 53.09
N LEU A 389 32.89 41.23 54.26
CA LEU A 389 33.13 42.37 55.17
C LEU A 389 32.74 41.97 56.59
#